data_AF-A0A9Y1Z670-F1
#
_entry.id   AF-A0A9Y1Z670-F1
#
_cell.length_a   1.000
_cell.length_b   1.000
_cell.length_c   1.000
_cell.angle_alpha   90.00
_cell.angle_beta   90.00
_cell.angle_gamma   90.00
#
_symmetry.space_group_name_H-M   'P 1'
#
loop_
_entity.id
_entity.type
_entity.pdbx_description
1 polymer ?
#
loop_
_entity_poly.entity_id
_entity_poly.type
_entity_poly.pdbx_seq_one_letter_code
_entity_poly.pdbx_strand_id
1 'polypeptide(L)'
;MTMTRDSDTDTDDRRYNGAKADTSDNADSVAEPATPVDDEFDVPDTEVARGATPVTQSPVIKTVSRTVTPFVVAFGVYITLFGTSLPGGAFQGGIVMGSAVVLIGLAFGFDPTQEWLDARALGGLFLLGAGLFGAVAVGGVVFGGAVLELFVFPLSVEDMVKLVEVAIAALVTGVVIGLVIWLSSGVIGGEKT
;
A
#
# COMPACT_ATOMS: atom_id res chain seq x y z
N MET A 1 8.33 -62.34 -31.65
CA MET A 1 9.11 -63.15 -30.70
C MET A 1 8.57 -62.86 -29.32
N THR A 2 7.93 -63.86 -28.74
CA THR A 2 7.17 -63.90 -27.49
C THR A 2 8.00 -63.58 -26.26
N MET A 3 7.48 -62.80 -25.29
CA MET A 3 7.51 -63.22 -23.87
C MET A 3 6.48 -62.45 -23.02
N THR A 4 5.61 -63.24 -22.42
CA THR A 4 4.60 -62.99 -21.40
C THR A 4 5.20 -62.67 -20.04
N ARG A 5 4.47 -61.91 -19.19
CA ARG A 5 4.31 -62.25 -17.78
C ARG A 5 3.04 -61.63 -17.18
N ASP A 6 2.13 -62.52 -16.79
CA ASP A 6 0.97 -62.27 -15.92
C ASP A 6 1.39 -61.91 -14.49
N SER A 7 0.53 -61.13 -13.83
CA SER A 7 0.18 -61.34 -12.42
C SER A 7 -1.20 -60.72 -12.11
N ASP A 8 -2.21 -61.59 -12.07
CA ASP A 8 -3.36 -61.67 -11.13
C ASP A 8 -3.19 -60.88 -9.80
N THR A 9 -4.16 -60.35 -9.04
CA THR A 9 -5.63 -60.52 -8.85
C THR A 9 -6.03 -59.59 -7.69
N ASP A 10 -7.24 -59.01 -7.68
CA ASP A 10 -8.24 -58.93 -6.56
C ASP A 10 -9.30 -57.85 -6.85
N THR A 11 -10.53 -58.19 -7.26
CA THR A 11 -11.76 -58.42 -6.44
C THR A 11 -12.19 -57.26 -5.51
N ASP A 12 -13.36 -56.67 -5.75
CA ASP A 12 -14.62 -56.94 -5.01
C ASP A 12 -15.74 -55.99 -5.51
N ASP A 13 -16.70 -56.57 -6.23
CA ASP A 13 -17.98 -55.96 -6.61
C ASP A 13 -18.97 -56.07 -5.45
N ARG A 14 -19.42 -54.96 -4.84
CA ARG A 14 -20.70 -54.95 -4.08
C ARG A 14 -21.49 -53.63 -4.12
N ARG A 15 -22.63 -53.74 -4.82
CA ARG A 15 -24.00 -53.44 -4.37
C ARG A 15 -24.39 -51.98 -4.12
N TYR A 16 -25.29 -51.47 -4.98
CA TYR A 16 -26.56 -50.92 -4.49
C TYR A 16 -27.73 -51.33 -5.41
N ASN A 17 -28.58 -52.18 -4.85
CA ASN A 17 -29.95 -52.55 -5.23
C ASN A 17 -30.84 -51.28 -5.09
N GLY A 18 -31.71 -50.86 -6.01
CA GLY A 18 -32.83 -51.60 -6.59
C GLY A 18 -34.10 -51.38 -5.74
N ALA A 19 -34.96 -50.44 -6.14
CA ALA A 19 -36.36 -50.35 -5.73
C ALA A 19 -37.20 -49.79 -6.90
N LYS A 20 -38.26 -50.52 -7.25
CA LYS A 20 -39.16 -50.34 -8.41
C LYS A 20 -40.54 -49.79 -7.98
N ALA A 21 -41.30 -49.42 -9.02
CA ALA A 21 -42.76 -49.28 -9.15
C ALA A 21 -43.26 -47.82 -8.99
N ASP A 22 -44.14 -47.29 -9.85
CA ASP A 22 -45.25 -47.95 -10.56
C ASP A 22 -45.64 -47.21 -11.86
N THR A 23 -46.26 -47.96 -12.78
CA THR A 23 -46.81 -47.49 -14.07
C THR A 23 -48.32 -47.29 -13.93
N SER A 24 -48.88 -46.17 -14.44
CA SER A 24 -50.30 -46.12 -14.83
C SER A 24 -50.50 -45.28 -16.10
N ASP A 25 -51.07 -45.93 -17.11
CA ASP A 25 -51.62 -45.38 -18.35
C ASP A 25 -52.56 -44.19 -18.14
N ASN A 26 -52.49 -43.20 -19.03
CA ASN A 26 -53.71 -42.68 -19.67
C ASN A 26 -53.39 -41.93 -20.97
N ALA A 27 -54.08 -42.34 -22.02
CA ALA A 27 -53.99 -41.85 -23.39
C ALA A 27 -54.79 -40.55 -23.61
N ASP A 28 -54.42 -39.86 -24.70
CA ASP A 28 -55.22 -38.92 -25.49
C ASP A 28 -55.82 -37.69 -24.79
N SER A 29 -55.07 -36.58 -24.84
CA SER A 29 -55.66 -35.24 -25.00
C SER A 29 -54.71 -34.37 -25.82
N VAL A 30 -55.18 -33.98 -27.00
CA VAL A 30 -54.46 -33.16 -27.98
C VAL A 30 -54.50 -31.69 -27.55
N ALA A 31 -53.32 -31.16 -27.20
CA ALA A 31 -52.83 -29.78 -27.30
C ALA A 31 -53.78 -28.59 -26.97
N GLU A 32 -53.59 -27.99 -25.80
CA GLU A 32 -53.67 -26.54 -25.63
C GLU A 32 -52.27 -25.91 -25.82
N PRO A 33 -52.11 -24.80 -26.56
CA PRO A 33 -50.85 -24.10 -26.63
C PRO A 33 -50.58 -23.45 -25.26
N ALA A 34 -49.55 -23.93 -24.57
CA ALA A 34 -49.07 -23.33 -23.33
C ALA A 34 -48.77 -21.84 -23.58
N THR A 35 -49.42 -20.98 -22.80
CA THR A 35 -49.06 -19.56 -22.68
C THR A 35 -47.59 -19.45 -22.30
N PRO A 36 -46.84 -18.46 -22.83
CA PRO A 36 -45.51 -18.16 -22.31
C PRO A 36 -45.61 -17.99 -20.80
N VAL A 37 -44.91 -18.84 -20.06
CA VAL A 37 -44.73 -18.67 -18.62
C VAL A 37 -43.77 -17.50 -18.52
N ASP A 38 -44.30 -16.34 -18.16
CA ASP A 38 -43.50 -15.20 -17.75
C ASP A 38 -42.84 -15.61 -16.42
N ASP A 39 -41.71 -16.31 -16.51
CA ASP A 39 -40.80 -16.52 -15.39
C ASP A 39 -40.10 -15.18 -15.09
N GLU A 40 -40.90 -14.18 -14.70
CA GLU A 40 -40.42 -13.05 -13.92
C GLU A 40 -39.95 -13.67 -12.60
N PHE A 41 -38.66 -14.00 -12.54
CA PHE A 41 -38.00 -14.30 -11.29
C PHE A 41 -38.28 -13.11 -10.37
N ASP A 42 -39.16 -13.31 -9.39
CA ASP A 42 -39.34 -12.41 -8.26
C ASP A 42 -38.02 -12.42 -7.49
N VAL A 43 -37.09 -11.60 -7.98
CA VAL A 43 -35.87 -11.25 -7.26
C VAL A 43 -36.41 -10.45 -6.10
N PRO A 44 -36.46 -11.01 -4.87
CA PRO A 44 -36.91 -10.24 -3.74
C PRO A 44 -36.08 -8.96 -3.75
N ASP A 45 -36.76 -7.82 -3.67
CA ASP A 45 -36.14 -6.51 -3.50
C ASP A 45 -35.25 -6.60 -2.28
N THR A 46 -34.03 -7.08 -2.49
CA THR A 46 -32.90 -6.79 -1.66
C THR A 46 -32.72 -5.34 -1.98
N GLU A 47 -33.42 -4.50 -1.22
CA GLU A 47 -32.94 -3.20 -0.85
C GLU A 47 -31.50 -3.46 -0.45
N VAL A 48 -30.59 -3.30 -1.42
CA VAL A 48 -29.16 -3.32 -1.22
C VAL A 48 -28.97 -2.07 -0.39
N ALA A 49 -29.25 -2.22 0.90
CA ALA A 49 -28.83 -1.33 1.93
C ALA A 49 -27.34 -1.22 1.67
N ARG A 50 -26.96 -0.14 1.00
CA ARG A 50 -25.59 0.36 0.94
C ARG A 50 -25.24 0.81 2.35
N GLY A 51 -25.29 -0.13 3.30
CA GLY A 51 -24.50 -0.11 4.50
C GLY A 51 -23.08 -0.31 3.99
N ALA A 52 -22.41 0.80 3.72
CA ALA A 52 -20.96 0.79 3.80
C ALA A 52 -20.65 0.21 5.19
N THR A 53 -20.20 -1.05 5.23
CA THR A 53 -19.74 -1.64 6.48
C THR A 53 -18.69 -0.69 7.01
N PRO A 54 -18.87 -0.11 8.21
CA PRO A 54 -17.88 0.82 8.75
C PRO A 54 -16.53 0.11 8.72
N VAL A 55 -15.54 0.71 8.05
CA VAL A 55 -14.18 0.15 7.98
C VAL A 55 -13.68 0.02 9.41
N THR A 56 -13.81 -1.18 9.95
CA THR A 56 -13.50 -1.45 11.35
C THR A 56 -12.00 -1.46 11.47
N GLN A 57 -11.43 -0.44 12.09
CA GLN A 57 -9.99 -0.35 12.24
C GLN A 57 -9.49 -1.47 13.17
N SER A 58 -8.63 -2.35 12.62
CA SER A 58 -8.10 -3.50 13.35
C SER A 58 -7.13 -3.07 14.47
N PRO A 59 -7.36 -3.48 15.73
CA PRO A 59 -6.43 -3.25 16.82
C PRO A 59 -5.04 -3.84 16.58
N VAL A 60 -4.97 -4.95 15.83
CA VAL A 60 -3.72 -5.60 15.44
C VAL A 60 -2.93 -4.69 14.51
N ILE A 61 -3.56 -4.13 13.48
CA ILE A 61 -2.91 -3.21 12.53
C ILE A 61 -2.36 -1.98 13.27
N LYS A 62 -3.15 -1.36 14.15
CA LYS A 62 -2.69 -0.22 14.96
C LYS A 62 -1.46 -0.53 15.79
N THR A 63 -1.46 -1.69 16.45
CA THR A 63 -0.37 -2.13 17.32
C THR A 63 0.90 -2.42 16.51
N VAL A 64 0.77 -3.15 15.41
CA VAL A 64 1.89 -3.49 14.52
C VAL A 64 2.46 -2.23 13.88
N SER A 65 1.63 -1.37 13.30
CA SER A 65 2.09 -0.13 12.67
C SER A 65 2.83 0.77 13.66
N ARG A 66 2.30 0.96 14.88
CA ARG A 66 2.98 1.73 15.93
C ARG A 66 4.33 1.13 16.32
N THR A 67 4.43 -0.19 16.34
CA THR A 67 5.66 -0.90 16.70
C THR A 67 6.71 -0.84 15.58
N VAL A 68 6.28 -0.99 14.32
CA VAL A 68 7.16 -1.06 13.14
C VAL A 68 7.65 0.32 12.69
N THR A 69 6.83 1.35 12.82
CA THR A 69 7.15 2.74 12.43
C THR A 69 8.54 3.23 12.86
N PRO A 70 8.97 3.11 14.14
CA PRO A 70 10.31 3.54 14.53
C PRO A 70 11.44 2.78 13.81
N PHE A 71 11.24 1.50 13.49
CA PHE A 71 12.21 0.71 12.72
C PHE A 71 12.27 1.15 11.26
N VAL A 72 11.13 1.50 10.65
CA VAL A 72 11.08 2.05 9.28
C VAL A 72 11.82 3.38 9.22
N VAL A 73 11.60 4.28 10.18
CA VAL A 73 12.32 5.55 10.26
C VAL A 73 13.82 5.32 10.45
N ALA A 74 14.21 4.46 11.40
CA ALA A 74 15.62 4.15 11.63
C ALA A 74 16.29 3.56 10.38
N PHE A 75 15.58 2.70 9.64
CA PHE A 75 16.07 2.14 8.38
C PHE A 75 16.22 3.21 7.28
N GLY A 76 15.28 4.15 7.17
CA GLY A 76 15.41 5.28 6.25
C GLY A 76 16.58 6.20 6.59
N VAL A 77 16.85 6.42 7.87
CA VAL A 77 18.06 7.13 8.34
C VAL A 77 19.32 6.35 7.96
N TYR A 78 19.34 5.03 8.17
CA TYR A 78 20.47 4.18 7.76
C TYR A 78 20.74 4.27 6.26
N ILE A 79 19.72 4.12 5.39
CA ILE A 79 19.89 4.26 3.93
C ILE A 79 20.45 5.64 3.56
N THR A 80 20.05 6.68 4.27
CA THR A 80 20.53 8.05 4.05
C THR A 80 22.01 8.18 4.42
N LEU A 81 22.41 7.72 5.60
CA LEU A 81 23.78 7.93 6.11
C LEU A 81 24.84 7.07 5.43
N PHE A 82 24.44 5.94 4.86
CA PHE A 82 25.35 4.99 4.19
C PHE A 82 25.16 4.96 2.67
N GLY A 83 24.44 5.94 2.11
CA GLY A 83 24.13 6.02 0.67
C GLY A 83 25.35 6.18 -0.25
N THR A 84 26.46 6.70 0.28
CA THR A 84 27.73 6.81 -0.45
C THR A 84 28.47 5.49 -0.62
N SER A 85 28.22 4.52 0.27
CA SER A 85 28.98 3.26 0.35
C SER A 85 28.15 2.03 -0.05
N LEU A 86 26.83 2.14 0.06
CA LEU A 86 25.86 1.08 -0.21
C LEU A 86 24.83 1.56 -1.23
N PRO A 87 24.16 0.67 -1.98
CA PRO A 87 23.03 1.05 -2.82
C PRO A 87 21.96 1.75 -1.95
N GLY A 88 21.67 3.01 -2.27
CA GLY A 88 20.90 3.85 -1.37
C GLY A 88 21.00 5.34 -1.71
N GLY A 89 20.84 6.16 -0.68
CA GLY A 89 20.99 7.62 -0.76
C GLY A 89 19.82 8.39 -0.16
N ALA A 90 20.01 9.70 -0.11
CA ALA A 90 19.09 10.63 0.51
C ALA A 90 17.65 10.56 0.01
N PHE A 91 17.44 10.40 -1.30
CA PHE A 91 16.10 10.34 -1.87
C PHE A 91 15.34 9.10 -1.42
N GLN A 92 15.97 7.93 -1.50
CA GLN A 92 15.36 6.66 -1.12
C GLN A 92 15.13 6.61 0.40
N GLY A 93 16.11 7.02 1.20
CA GLY A 93 15.96 7.13 2.65
C GLY A 93 14.84 8.10 3.05
N GLY A 94 14.77 9.24 2.37
CA GLY A 94 13.71 10.25 2.51
C GLY A 94 12.31 9.69 2.27
N ILE A 95 12.14 8.90 1.20
CA ILE A 95 10.88 8.21 0.87
C ILE A 95 10.51 7.18 1.94
N VAL A 96 11.48 6.38 2.41
CA VAL A 96 11.24 5.38 3.46
C VAL A 96 10.77 6.04 4.76
N MET A 97 11.38 7.18 5.15
CA MET A 97 10.92 7.94 6.30
C MET A 97 9.52 8.55 6.08
N GLY A 98 9.23 9.05 4.88
CA GLY A 98 7.90 9.56 4.53
C GLY A 98 6.81 8.47 4.50
N SER A 99 7.14 7.26 4.07
CA SER A 99 6.19 6.13 4.05
C SER A 99 5.82 5.66 5.45
N ALA A 100 6.65 5.92 6.46
CA ALA A 100 6.30 5.68 7.85
C ALA A 100 5.06 6.48 8.28
N VAL A 101 4.89 7.71 7.77
CA VAL A 101 3.68 8.50 8.00
C VAL A 101 2.48 7.91 7.26
N VAL A 102 2.67 7.42 6.03
CA VAL A 102 1.62 6.72 5.29
C VAL A 102 1.15 5.49 6.07
N LEU A 103 2.07 4.71 6.63
CA LEU A 103 1.76 3.54 7.47
C LEU A 103 0.90 3.92 8.69
N ILE A 104 1.23 5.03 9.36
CA ILE A 104 0.45 5.56 10.49
C ILE A 104 -0.92 6.05 10.02
N GLY A 105 -0.99 6.81 8.92
CA GLY A 105 -2.24 7.30 8.33
C GLY A 105 -3.20 6.19 7.95
N LEU A 106 -2.70 5.09 7.37
CA LEU A 106 -3.51 3.92 7.04
C LEU A 106 -3.99 3.16 8.29
N ALA A 107 -3.19 3.13 9.36
CA ALA A 107 -3.52 2.39 10.57
C ALA A 107 -4.46 3.15 11.52
N PHE A 108 -4.33 4.48 11.61
CA PHE A 108 -5.05 5.34 12.57
C PHE A 108 -6.02 6.33 11.91
N GLY A 109 -6.01 6.45 10.58
CA GLY A 109 -6.73 7.48 9.84
C GLY A 109 -5.86 8.73 9.62
N PHE A 110 -6.13 9.48 8.55
CA PHE A 110 -5.35 10.67 8.21
C PHE A 110 -5.71 11.89 9.06
N ASP A 111 -6.97 12.07 9.50
CA ASP A 111 -7.34 13.21 10.35
C ASP A 111 -6.58 13.20 11.69
N PRO A 112 -6.57 12.09 12.47
CA PRO A 112 -5.78 12.04 13.70
C PRO A 112 -4.27 12.14 13.42
N THR A 113 -3.80 11.63 12.27
CA THR A 113 -2.38 11.72 11.91
C THR A 113 -1.95 13.16 11.64
N GLN A 114 -2.80 13.96 11.01
CA GLN A 114 -2.55 15.39 10.79
C GLN A 114 -2.53 16.17 12.11
N GLU A 115 -3.40 15.83 13.08
CA GLU A 115 -3.37 16.46 14.41
C GLU A 115 -2.07 16.17 15.17
N TRP A 116 -1.47 14.99 14.94
CA TRP A 116 -0.20 14.61 15.56
C TRP A 116 1.02 15.25 14.88
N LEU A 117 0.89 15.62 13.60
CA LEU A 117 1.96 16.23 12.83
C LEU A 117 1.86 17.75 12.88
N ASP A 118 2.80 18.38 13.56
CA ASP A 118 2.89 19.84 13.55
C ASP A 118 3.29 20.33 12.15
N ALA A 119 2.35 20.93 11.43
CA ALA A 119 2.57 21.51 10.10
C ALA A 119 3.75 22.50 10.06
N ARG A 120 4.02 23.22 11.16
CA ARG A 120 5.18 24.11 11.26
C ARG A 120 6.47 23.33 11.35
N ALA A 121 6.50 22.22 12.08
CA ALA A 121 7.66 21.34 12.16
C ALA A 121 7.96 20.70 10.79
N LEU A 122 6.94 20.26 10.05
CA LEU A 122 7.09 19.72 8.70
C LEU A 122 7.60 20.78 7.72
N GLY A 123 7.00 21.98 7.74
CA GLY A 123 7.47 23.12 6.95
C GLY A 123 8.91 23.51 7.33
N GLY A 124 9.23 23.48 8.63
CA GLY A 124 10.58 23.71 9.15
C GLY A 124 11.58 22.66 8.65
N LEU A 125 11.21 21.38 8.63
CA LEU A 125 12.05 20.29 8.11
C LEU A 125 12.34 20.48 6.61
N PHE A 126 11.31 20.83 5.83
CA PHE A 126 11.47 21.14 4.41
C PHE A 126 12.39 22.33 4.19
N LEU A 127 12.13 23.45 4.88
CA LEU A 127 12.92 24.67 4.77
C LEU A 127 14.37 24.46 5.24
N LEU A 128 14.58 23.67 6.29
CA LEU A 128 15.90 23.32 6.79
C LEU A 128 16.67 22.48 5.76
N GLY A 129 16.03 21.46 5.18
CA GLY A 129 16.65 20.63 4.14
C GLY A 129 17.00 21.45 2.88
N ALA A 130 16.04 22.22 2.37
CA ALA A 130 16.23 23.08 1.20
C ALA A 130 17.26 24.19 1.47
N GLY A 131 17.20 24.81 2.64
CA GLY A 131 18.13 25.85 3.06
C GLY A 131 19.55 25.33 3.22
N LEU A 132 19.74 24.16 3.83
CA LEU A 132 21.06 23.54 4.00
C LEU A 132 21.64 23.14 2.64
N PHE A 133 20.85 22.51 1.78
CA PHE A 133 21.28 22.16 0.41
C PHE A 133 21.67 23.42 -0.38
N GLY A 134 20.82 24.46 -0.35
CA GLY A 134 21.10 25.74 -1.02
C GLY A 134 22.34 26.44 -0.45
N ALA A 135 22.54 26.41 0.87
CA ALA A 135 23.71 26.98 1.52
C ALA A 135 25.01 26.28 1.11
N VAL A 136 25.01 24.95 0.96
CA VAL A 136 26.18 24.22 0.44
C VAL A 136 26.43 24.56 -1.03
N ALA A 137 25.37 24.61 -1.84
CA ALA A 137 25.46 24.92 -3.26
C ALA A 137 26.05 26.32 -3.51
N VAL A 138 25.52 27.35 -2.83
CA VAL A 138 26.00 28.73 -2.91
C VAL A 138 27.35 28.89 -2.20
N GLY A 139 27.56 28.17 -1.10
CA GLY A 139 28.81 28.17 -0.34
C GLY A 139 30.00 27.82 -1.21
N GLY A 140 29.89 26.82 -2.10
CA GLY A 140 30.95 26.49 -3.06
C GLY A 140 31.45 27.70 -3.85
N VAL A 141 30.52 28.56 -4.31
CA VAL A 141 30.83 29.81 -5.03
C VAL A 141 31.47 30.84 -4.11
N VAL A 142 30.97 30.99 -2.87
CA VAL A 142 31.52 31.94 -1.88
C VAL A 142 32.98 31.60 -1.52
N PHE A 143 33.33 30.30 -1.51
CA PHE A 143 34.70 29.82 -1.26
C PHE A 143 35.59 29.81 -2.53
N GLY A 144 35.09 30.32 -3.66
CA GLY A 144 35.87 30.48 -4.89
C GLY A 144 35.83 29.28 -5.86
N GLY A 145 34.98 28.30 -5.61
CA GLY A 145 34.69 27.18 -6.52
C GLY A 145 33.43 27.38 -7.35
N ALA A 146 33.00 26.33 -8.04
CA ALA A 146 31.69 26.26 -8.69
C ALA A 146 30.55 25.90 -7.71
N VAL A 147 29.31 25.91 -8.22
CA VAL A 147 28.13 25.47 -7.47
C VAL A 147 28.29 23.99 -7.10
N LEU A 148 28.06 23.66 -5.82
CA LEU A 148 28.24 22.31 -5.25
C LEU A 148 29.67 21.75 -5.34
N GLU A 149 30.68 22.61 -5.49
CA GLU A 149 32.08 22.19 -5.47
C GLU A 149 32.51 21.86 -4.03
N LEU A 150 32.40 20.59 -3.61
CA LEU A 150 32.55 20.23 -2.19
C LEU A 150 33.98 20.29 -1.66
N PHE A 151 35.00 20.26 -2.53
CA PHE A 151 36.40 20.23 -2.12
C PHE A 151 36.97 21.58 -1.67
N VAL A 152 36.22 22.68 -1.87
CA VAL A 152 36.64 24.03 -1.41
C VAL A 152 36.32 24.26 0.07
N PHE A 153 35.50 23.40 0.68
CA PHE A 153 35.16 23.49 2.10
C PHE A 153 36.30 22.93 2.97
N PRO A 154 36.45 23.42 4.22
CA PRO A 154 37.50 22.97 5.14
C PRO A 154 37.26 21.56 5.74
N LEU A 155 36.16 20.89 5.38
CA LEU A 155 35.81 19.55 5.83
C LEU A 155 36.18 18.50 4.78
N SER A 156 36.17 17.23 5.16
CA SER A 156 36.37 16.14 4.20
C SER A 156 35.23 16.10 3.18
N VAL A 157 35.52 15.69 1.94
CA VAL A 157 34.50 15.56 0.89
C VAL A 157 33.43 14.55 1.31
N GLU A 158 33.83 13.48 2.02
CA GLU A 158 32.89 12.47 2.53
C GLU A 158 31.88 13.08 3.52
N ASP A 159 32.34 13.90 4.47
CA ASP A 159 31.46 14.56 5.43
C ASP A 159 30.54 15.58 4.75
N MET A 160 31.06 16.28 3.74
CA MET A 160 30.25 17.21 2.95
C MET A 160 29.16 16.50 2.15
N VAL A 161 29.48 15.36 1.53
CA VAL A 161 28.49 14.54 0.81
C VAL A 161 27.43 14.04 1.78
N LYS A 162 27.81 13.53 2.96
CA LYS A 162 26.85 13.09 4.00
C LYS A 162 25.93 14.23 4.45
N LEU A 163 26.47 15.43 4.63
CA LEU A 163 25.67 16.61 4.99
C LEU A 163 24.64 16.93 3.90
N VAL A 164 25.04 16.89 2.62
CA VAL A 164 24.14 17.05 1.49
C VAL A 164 23.08 15.94 1.46
N GLU A 165 23.47 14.70 1.75
CA GLU A 165 22.52 13.58 1.81
C GLU A 165 21.47 13.79 2.91
N VAL A 166 21.87 14.22 4.10
CA VAL A 166 20.91 14.53 5.18
C VAL A 166 20.01 15.70 4.80
N ALA A 167 20.54 16.74 4.16
CA ALA A 167 19.75 17.89 3.69
C ALA A 167 18.66 17.47 2.68
N ILE A 168 19.05 16.67 1.68
CA ILE A 168 18.12 16.17 0.67
C ILE A 168 17.11 15.20 1.30
N ALA A 169 17.52 14.33 2.21
CA ALA A 169 16.60 13.39 2.88
C ALA A 169 15.54 14.14 3.69
N ALA A 170 15.92 15.16 4.45
CA ALA A 170 14.98 16.02 5.18
C ALA A 170 13.98 16.71 4.23
N LEU A 171 14.47 17.26 3.11
CA LEU A 171 13.63 17.87 2.08
C LEU A 171 12.62 16.85 1.53
N VAL A 172 13.10 15.68 1.11
CA VAL A 172 12.26 14.63 0.50
C VAL A 172 11.23 14.11 1.49
N THR A 173 11.61 13.83 2.73
CA THR A 173 10.67 13.42 3.79
C THR A 173 9.61 14.49 4.02
N GLY A 174 10.00 15.76 4.14
CA GLY A 174 9.05 16.87 4.29
C GLY A 174 8.06 16.96 3.12
N VAL A 175 8.54 16.84 1.88
CA VAL A 175 7.70 16.85 0.68
C VAL A 175 6.74 15.66 0.66
N VAL A 176 7.22 14.44 0.90
CA VAL A 176 6.38 13.24 0.88
C VAL A 176 5.27 13.33 1.92
N ILE A 177 5.60 13.72 3.15
CA ILE A 177 4.61 13.86 4.21
C ILE A 177 3.61 14.97 3.86
N GLY A 178 4.10 16.13 3.39
CA GLY A 178 3.25 17.25 2.98
C GLY A 178 2.30 16.86 1.85
N LEU A 179 2.77 16.12 0.85
CA LEU A 179 1.94 15.62 -0.25
C LEU A 179 0.89 14.63 0.24
N VAL A 180 1.24 13.70 1.12
CA VAL A 180 0.29 12.73 1.69
C VAL A 180 -0.82 13.44 2.46
N ILE A 181 -0.46 14.43 3.28
CA ILE A 181 -1.44 15.24 4.03
C ILE A 181 -2.32 16.03 3.07
N TRP A 182 -1.73 16.72 2.10
CA TRP A 182 -2.46 17.50 1.11
C TRP A 182 -3.45 16.63 0.31
N LEU A 183 -3.00 15.47 -0.17
CA LEU A 183 -3.85 14.49 -0.86
C LEU A 183 -4.98 13.98 0.03
N SER A 184 -4.70 13.69 1.30
CA SER A 184 -5.73 13.24 2.24
C SER A 184 -6.77 14.32 2.55
N SER A 185 -6.39 15.60 2.48
CA SER A 185 -7.30 16.73 2.69
C SER A 185 -8.15 17.08 1.47
N GLY A 186 -7.66 16.80 0.25
CA GLY A 186 -8.24 17.24 -1.02
C GLY A 186 -9.43 16.41 -1.53
N VAL A 187 -9.75 15.28 -0.90
CA VAL A 187 -10.87 14.40 -1.32
C VAL A 187 -12.23 14.87 -0.75
N ILE A 188 -12.24 15.85 0.18
CA ILE A 188 -13.45 16.38 0.84
C ILE A 188 -13.72 17.84 0.41
N GLY A 189 -13.30 18.23 -0.79
CA GLY A 189 -13.49 19.56 -1.36
C GLY A 189 -14.65 19.66 -2.34
N GLY A 190 -15.78 19.00 -2.07
CA GLY A 190 -17.04 19.22 -2.78
C GLY A 190 -17.92 20.22 -2.01
N GLU A 191 -18.06 21.42 -2.57
CA GLU A 191 -19.01 22.50 -2.23
C GLU A 191 -19.32 22.79 -0.75
N LYS A 192 -18.80 23.93 -0.28
CA LYS A 192 -19.58 24.87 0.54
C LYS A 192 -19.31 26.29 0.06
N THR A 193 -19.95 26.70 -1.03
CA THR A 193 -20.55 28.03 -1.28
C THR A 193 -21.13 28.06 -2.67
#